data_AF-A0A1C5F1Y8-F1
#
_entry.id   AF-A0A1C5F1Y8-F1
#
_cell.length_a   1.000
_cell.length_b   1.000
_cell.length_c   1.000
_cell.angle_alpha   90.00
_cell.angle_beta   90.00
_cell.angle_gamma   90.00
#
_symmetry.space_group_name_H-M   'P 1'
#
loop_
_entity.id
_entity.type
_entity.pdbx_description
1 polymer ?
#
loop_
_entity_poly.entity_id
_entity_poly.type
_entity_poly.pdbx_seq_one_letter_code
_entity_poly.pdbx_strand_id
1 'polypeptide(L)'
;MGVVAAGLWTGWLGGTESGPYEVWQVAGLVLSLLVVVCWAAFRRRVVAAVAGTTAGMTVAAWCYWSDDSTGLFVIGVALVLHGSLFATALVSTLVRYVARGTRWAGR
;
A
#
# COMPACT_ATOMS: atom_id res chain seq x y z
N MET A 1 0.39 -8.27 6.58
CA MET A 1 0.19 -7.03 5.81
C MET A 1 0.60 -7.22 4.36
N GLY A 2 1.76 -7.81 4.04
CA GLY A 2 2.15 -8.06 2.64
C GLY A 2 1.16 -8.89 1.83
N VAL A 3 0.71 -10.04 2.35
CA VAL A 3 -0.32 -10.85 1.67
C VAL A 3 -1.62 -10.08 1.47
N VAL A 4 -2.03 -9.25 2.45
CA VAL A 4 -3.24 -8.42 2.34
C VAL A 4 -3.05 -7.35 1.27
N ALA A 5 -1.90 -6.68 1.23
CA ALA A 5 -1.61 -5.67 0.22
C ALA A 5 -1.55 -6.26 -1.19
N ALA A 6 -0.90 -7.41 -1.36
CA ALA A 6 -0.88 -8.14 -2.64
C ALA A 6 -2.29 -8.62 -3.04
N GLY A 7 -3.09 -9.12 -2.09
CA GLY A 7 -4.47 -9.53 -2.33
C GLY A 7 -5.38 -8.35 -2.73
N LEU A 8 -5.17 -7.18 -2.12
CA LEU A 8 -5.89 -5.96 -2.50
C LEU A 8 -5.48 -5.50 -3.90
N TRP A 9 -4.19 -5.60 -4.26
CA TRP A 9 -3.75 -5.36 -5.63
C TRP A 9 -4.50 -6.26 -6.60
N THR A 10 -4.48 -7.58 -6.39
CA THR A 10 -5.16 -8.53 -7.28
C THR A 10 -6.67 -8.30 -7.33
N GLY A 11 -7.29 -7.91 -6.22
CA GLY A 11 -8.74 -7.65 -6.17
C GLY A 11 -9.16 -6.41 -6.97
N TRP A 12 -8.32 -5.38 -7.03
CA TRP A 12 -8.64 -4.13 -7.73
C TRP A 12 -8.07 -4.04 -9.14
N LEU A 13 -6.86 -4.56 -9.34
CA LEU A 13 -6.06 -4.43 -10.56
C LEU A 13 -5.84 -5.76 -11.29
N GLY A 14 -6.26 -6.88 -10.70
CA GLY A 14 -6.08 -8.23 -11.25
C GLY A 14 -7.13 -8.65 -12.30
N GLY A 15 -7.95 -7.71 -12.79
CA GLY A 15 -9.04 -8.00 -13.71
C GLY A 15 -8.57 -8.57 -15.05
N THR A 16 -9.47 -9.31 -15.72
CA THR A 16 -9.24 -9.90 -17.05
C THR A 16 -9.37 -8.90 -18.19
N GLU A 17 -9.81 -7.68 -17.90
CA GLU A 17 -9.94 -6.61 -18.88
C GLU A 17 -8.54 -6.15 -19.30
N SER A 18 -8.21 -6.39 -20.56
CA SER A 18 -6.98 -5.87 -21.17
C SER A 18 -7.14 -4.38 -21.45
N GLY A 19 -6.43 -3.55 -20.69
CA GLY A 19 -6.44 -2.09 -20.83
C GLY A 19 -5.73 -1.37 -19.67
N PRO A 20 -5.57 -0.04 -19.75
CA PRO A 20 -5.05 0.75 -18.63
C PRO A 20 -5.93 0.63 -17.38
N TYR A 21 -5.34 0.74 -16.19
CA TYR A 21 -6.13 0.78 -14.95
C TYR A 21 -7.03 2.01 -14.90
N GLU A 22 -8.30 1.77 -14.63
CA GLU A 22 -9.28 2.83 -14.44
C GLU A 22 -9.05 3.55 -13.10
N VAL A 23 -9.38 4.85 -13.07
CA VAL A 23 -9.16 5.71 -11.89
C VAL A 23 -9.82 5.13 -10.64
N TRP A 24 -11.02 4.56 -10.78
CA TRP A 24 -11.77 3.97 -9.67
C TRP A 24 -11.11 2.70 -9.13
N GLN A 25 -10.42 1.91 -9.96
CA GLN A 25 -9.69 0.72 -9.52
C GLN A 25 -8.52 1.11 -8.62
N VAL A 26 -7.73 2.09 -9.08
CA VAL A 26 -6.59 2.61 -8.32
C VAL A 26 -7.06 3.29 -7.03
N ALA A 27 -8.12 4.09 -7.11
CA ALA A 27 -8.71 4.73 -5.93
C ALA A 27 -9.21 3.70 -4.90
N GLY A 28 -9.90 2.66 -5.36
CA GLY A 28 -10.37 1.56 -4.52
C GLY A 28 -9.23 0.84 -3.80
N LEU A 29 -8.14 0.55 -4.51
CA LEU A 29 -6.92 -0.02 -3.93
C LEU A 29 -6.33 0.88 -2.85
N VAL A 30 -6.13 2.17 -3.15
CA VAL A 30 -5.54 3.13 -2.22
C VAL A 30 -6.39 3.28 -0.96
N LEU A 31 -7.71 3.41 -1.09
CA LEU A 31 -8.62 3.53 0.06
C LEU A 31 -8.61 2.26 0.92
N SER A 32 -8.61 1.08 0.30
CA SER A 32 -8.55 -0.20 1.02
C SER A 32 -7.23 -0.36 1.79
N LEU A 33 -6.11 -0.02 1.15
CA LEU A 33 -4.79 -0.03 1.80
C LEU A 33 -4.73 0.98 2.95
N LEU A 34 -5.27 2.17 2.76
CA LEU A 34 -5.30 3.21 3.78
C LEU A 34 -6.01 2.73 5.05
N VAL A 35 -7.18 2.08 4.92
CA VAL A 35 -7.91 1.51 6.05
C VAL A 35 -7.06 0.47 6.79
N VAL A 36 -6.43 -0.45 6.07
CA VAL A 36 -5.59 -1.52 6.66
C VAL A 36 -4.36 -0.94 7.36
N VAL A 37 -3.68 0.02 6.74
CA VAL A 37 -2.49 0.68 7.30
C VAL A 37 -2.85 1.50 8.53
N CYS A 38 -3.91 2.30 8.47
CA CYS A 38 -4.42 3.05 9.61
C CYS A 38 -4.74 2.11 10.77
N TRP A 39 -5.48 1.03 10.52
CA TRP A 39 -5.84 0.06 11.54
C TRP A 39 -4.60 -0.59 12.18
N ALA A 40 -3.62 -1.02 11.37
CA ALA A 40 -2.38 -1.60 11.87
C ALA A 40 -1.57 -0.59 12.71
N ALA A 41 -1.48 0.66 12.27
CA ALA A 41 -0.80 1.74 12.98
C ALA A 41 -1.49 2.07 14.33
N PHE A 42 -2.83 2.12 14.36
CA PHE A 42 -3.60 2.27 15.60
C PHE A 42 -3.33 1.14 16.60
N ARG A 43 -3.18 -0.10 16.11
CA ARG A 43 -2.77 -1.26 16.93
C ARG A 43 -1.28 -1.33 17.23
N ARG A 44 -0.51 -0.26 16.97
CA ARG A 44 0.94 -0.14 17.19
C ARG A 44 1.79 -1.14 16.39
N ARG A 45 1.26 -1.70 15.29
CA ARG A 45 1.95 -2.63 14.39
C ARG A 45 2.62 -1.89 13.22
N VAL A 46 3.38 -0.84 13.50
CA VAL A 46 3.95 0.07 12.47
C VAL A 46 4.89 -0.64 11.51
N VAL A 47 5.82 -1.45 12.02
CA VAL A 47 6.78 -2.16 11.17
C VAL A 47 6.04 -3.07 10.18
N ALA A 48 5.01 -3.77 10.64
CA ALA A 48 4.17 -4.58 9.77
C ALA A 48 3.37 -3.73 8.76
N ALA A 49 2.85 -2.57 9.18
CA ALA A 49 2.09 -1.66 8.31
C ALA A 49 2.96 -1.07 7.19
N VAL A 50 4.20 -0.70 7.48
CA VAL A 50 5.14 -0.12 6.51
C VAL A 50 5.80 -1.21 5.68
N ALA A 51 6.69 -2.01 6.29
CA ALA A 51 7.49 -2.99 5.57
C ALA A 51 6.62 -4.07 4.91
N GLY A 52 5.55 -4.51 5.59
CA GLY A 52 4.64 -5.50 5.04
C GLY A 52 3.89 -4.97 3.82
N THR A 53 3.31 -3.77 3.88
CA THR A 53 2.57 -3.20 2.74
C THR A 53 3.51 -2.90 1.57
N THR A 54 4.69 -2.31 1.83
CA THR A 54 5.70 -2.07 0.80
C THR A 54 6.13 -3.35 0.11
N ALA A 55 6.45 -4.41 0.88
CA ALA A 55 6.82 -5.70 0.29
C ALA A 55 5.69 -6.30 -0.54
N GLY A 56 4.44 -6.28 -0.03
CA GLY A 56 3.28 -6.81 -0.75
C GLY A 56 3.01 -6.07 -2.06
N MET A 57 3.06 -4.74 -2.05
CA MET A 57 2.88 -3.90 -3.24
C MET A 57 4.00 -4.10 -4.26
N THR A 58 5.25 -4.19 -3.79
CA THR A 58 6.42 -4.39 -4.67
C THR A 58 6.37 -5.75 -5.34
N VAL A 59 6.06 -6.81 -4.59
CA VAL A 59 5.93 -8.17 -5.14
C VAL A 59 4.75 -8.26 -6.11
N ALA A 60 3.61 -7.66 -5.79
CA ALA A 60 2.46 -7.65 -6.69
C ALA A 60 2.78 -6.94 -8.01
N ALA A 61 3.40 -5.75 -7.95
CA ALA A 61 3.85 -5.02 -9.13
C ALA A 61 4.85 -5.81 -9.97
N TRP A 62 5.80 -6.49 -9.32
CA TRP A 62 6.76 -7.36 -10.01
C TRP A 62 6.04 -8.49 -10.73
N CYS A 63 5.17 -9.24 -10.04
CA CYS A 63 4.45 -10.36 -10.65
C CYS A 63 3.57 -9.94 -11.83
N TYR A 64 2.98 -8.74 -11.79
CA TYR A 64 2.02 -8.28 -12.79
C TYR A 64 2.68 -7.61 -14.01
N TRP A 65 3.90 -7.08 -13.86
CA TRP A 65 4.56 -6.29 -14.93
C TRP A 65 5.87 -6.92 -15.43
N SER A 66 6.38 -7.97 -14.79
CA SER A 66 7.70 -8.56 -15.13
C SER A 66 7.79 -9.20 -16.51
N ASP A 67 6.67 -9.44 -17.17
CA ASP A 67 6.58 -9.96 -18.54
C ASP A 67 6.79 -8.88 -19.62
N ASP A 68 6.89 -7.60 -19.24
CA ASP A 68 7.23 -6.50 -20.15
C ASP A 68 8.67 -6.59 -20.67
N SER A 69 8.82 -6.72 -22.00
CA SER A 69 10.10 -6.89 -22.69
C SER A 69 10.95 -5.63 -22.77
N THR A 70 10.39 -4.45 -22.47
CA THR A 70 11.13 -3.18 -22.52
C THR A 70 12.04 -2.94 -21.32
N GLY A 71 11.83 -3.67 -20.21
CA GLY A 71 12.54 -3.48 -18.95
C GLY A 71 12.08 -2.26 -18.15
N LEU A 72 11.13 -1.45 -18.66
CA LEU A 72 10.57 -0.30 -17.95
C LEU A 72 9.83 -0.70 -16.68
N PHE A 73 9.35 -1.95 -16.60
CA PHE A 73 8.72 -2.49 -15.40
C PHE A 73 9.57 -2.30 -14.13
N VAL A 74 10.90 -2.35 -14.22
CA VAL A 74 11.80 -2.18 -13.07
C VAL A 74 11.66 -0.77 -12.48
N ILE A 75 11.53 0.25 -13.33
CA ILE A 75 11.30 1.64 -12.90
C ILE A 75 9.92 1.75 -12.23
N GLY A 76 8.89 1.13 -12.83
CA GLY A 76 7.55 1.07 -12.26
C GLY A 76 7.55 0.43 -10.86
N VAL A 77 8.17 -0.74 -10.70
CA VAL A 77 8.30 -1.43 -9.42
C VAL A 77 9.07 -0.59 -8.41
N ALA A 78 10.15 0.08 -8.83
CA ALA A 78 10.90 0.98 -7.97
C ALA A 78 10.05 2.16 -7.48
N LEU A 79 9.23 2.76 -8.36
CA LEU A 79 8.30 3.83 -7.99
C LEU A 79 7.22 3.32 -7.01
N VAL A 80 6.67 2.13 -7.22
CA VAL A 80 5.72 1.50 -6.29
C VAL A 80 6.36 1.24 -4.93
N LEU A 81 7.60 0.76 -4.90
CA LEU A 81 8.36 0.53 -3.67
C LEU A 81 8.52 1.85 -2.89
N HIS A 82 9.06 2.89 -3.52
CA HIS A 82 9.34 4.16 -2.85
C HIS A 82 8.04 4.87 -2.43
N GLY A 83 7.05 4.91 -3.32
CA GLY A 83 5.75 5.53 -3.07
C GLY A 83 5.02 4.85 -1.91
N SER A 84 4.95 3.52 -1.91
CA SER A 84 4.30 2.77 -0.82
C SER A 84 5.06 2.89 0.50
N LEU A 85 6.40 2.87 0.48
CA LEU A 85 7.22 3.08 1.66
C LEU A 85 6.97 4.46 2.29
N PHE A 86 7.06 5.52 1.49
CA PHE A 86 6.87 6.89 1.96
C PHE A 86 5.45 7.12 2.48
N ALA A 87 4.43 6.73 1.71
CA ALA A 87 3.04 6.93 2.07
C ALA A 87 2.67 6.18 3.35
N THR A 88 3.07 4.91 3.47
CA THR A 88 2.73 4.10 4.67
C THR A 88 3.49 4.55 5.91
N ALA A 89 4.73 5.01 5.76
CA ALA A 89 5.49 5.62 6.85
C ALA A 89 4.80 6.91 7.34
N LEU A 90 4.43 7.80 6.43
CA LEU A 90 3.73 9.06 6.73
C LEU A 90 2.38 8.82 7.41
N VAL A 91 1.54 7.93 6.87
CA VAL A 91 0.24 7.61 7.48
C VAL A 91 0.44 7.02 8.87
N SER A 92 1.40 6.10 9.03
CA SER A 92 1.66 5.46 10.33
C SER A 92 2.15 6.45 11.39
N THR A 93 2.97 7.43 11.03
CA THR A 93 3.42 8.48 11.96
C THR A 93 2.28 9.42 12.32
N LEU A 94 1.46 9.85 11.36
CA LEU A 94 0.29 10.70 11.60
C LEU A 94 -0.72 10.03 12.54
N VAL A 95 -1.07 8.76 12.29
CA VAL A 95 -1.99 8.00 13.15
C VAL A 95 -1.47 7.92 14.59
N ARG A 96 -0.16 7.67 14.77
CA ARG A 96 0.43 7.62 16.12
C ARG A 96 0.47 8.97 16.80
N TYR A 97 0.71 10.04 16.05
CA TYR A 97 0.71 11.40 16.57
C TYR A 97 -0.69 11.76 17.10
N VAL A 98 -1.73 11.56 16.30
CA VAL A 98 -3.12 11.81 16.68
C VAL A 98 -3.55 10.94 17.86
N ALA A 99 -3.25 9.63 17.84
CA ALA A 99 -3.61 8.70 18.91
C ALA A 99 -2.89 8.97 20.24
N ARG A 100 -1.78 9.73 20.23
CA ARG A 100 -1.13 10.24 21.45
C ARG A 100 -1.85 11.48 21.96
N GLY A 101 -2.18 12.44 21.09
CA GLY A 101 -2.88 13.67 21.46
C GLY A 101 -4.24 13.42 22.12
N THR A 102 -5.03 12.47 21.59
CA THR A 102 -6.33 12.11 22.18
C THR A 102 -6.22 11.54 23.60
N ARG A 103 -5.11 10.90 23.95
CA ARG A 103 -4.86 10.39 25.31
C ARG A 103 -4.48 11.47 26.31
N TRP A 104 -4.01 12.63 25.83
CA TRP A 104 -3.65 13.77 26.67
C TRP A 104 -4.85 14.70 26.88
N ALA A 105 -5.73 14.86 25.90
CA ALA A 105 -6.93 15.69 26.02
C ALA A 105 -8.05 15.06 26.88
N GLY A 106 -7.94 13.77 27.23
CA GLY A 106 -8.89 13.04 28.06
C GLY A 106 -8.50 12.91 29.54
N ARG A 107 -7.45 13.61 30.00
CA ARG A 107 -7.07 13.75 31.41
C ARG A 107 -7.24 15.20 31.83
#